data_AF-A0A7S1A0I8-F1
#
_entry.id   AF-A0A7S1A0I8-F1
#
_cell.length_a   1.000
_cell.length_b   1.000
_cell.length_c   1.000
_cell.angle_alpha   90.00
_cell.angle_beta   90.00
_cell.angle_gamma   90.00
#
_symmetry.space_group_name_H-M   'P 1'
#
loop_
_entity.id
_entity.type
_entity.pdbx_description
1 polymer ?
#
loop_
_entity_poly.entity_id
_entity_poly.type
_entity_poly.pdbx_seq_one_letter_code
_entity_poly.pdbx_strand_id
1 'polypeptide(L)'
;MSESVDFLERGRQEDKDTSAADVIRATNLQIPNARSLRADEVAMVSEAERSPVARLRAQTDVVSSSVCFVCQQKEPHIRMPCCGREGSAGGCCRRCIEIICEQARGVGRCPSCRQYITVDGIGVVQVTHAQGNCRVCRQMKTIVLGGMCDECALGARFRLHYECQKCSRVQVIPHPMWRYQPRPTSFGAKTWVCHQGCRDYTCWRVTEQDAALVPDFDCPESWGRREEWLARVRRQREQERDGGASPRPHASGGECAVQ
;
A
#
# COMPACT_ATOMS: atom_id res chain seq x y z
N MET A 1 -38.40 -53.00 -15.82
CA MET A 1 -38.92 -51.66 -15.49
C MET A 1 -37.70 -50.75 -15.37
N SER A 2 -36.96 -50.37 -16.42
CA SER A 2 -37.28 -49.94 -17.79
C SER A 2 -38.19 -48.72 -17.85
N GLU A 3 -37.69 -47.56 -17.42
CA GLU A 3 -38.20 -46.27 -17.90
C GLU A 3 -37.03 -45.41 -18.37
N SER A 4 -36.95 -45.37 -19.69
CA SER A 4 -36.21 -44.41 -20.50
C SER A 4 -37.02 -43.12 -20.57
N VAL A 5 -36.38 -41.97 -20.41
CA VAL A 5 -36.96 -40.70 -20.87
C VAL A 5 -35.88 -39.92 -21.60
N ASP A 6 -36.05 -39.96 -22.92
CA ASP A 6 -35.46 -39.07 -23.91
C ASP A 6 -35.80 -37.60 -23.59
N PHE A 7 -34.80 -36.74 -23.56
CA PHE A 7 -35.01 -35.31 -23.78
C PHE A 7 -34.01 -34.81 -24.83
N LEU A 8 -34.53 -34.71 -26.05
CA LEU A 8 -33.90 -34.20 -27.26
C LEU A 8 -33.75 -32.67 -27.22
N GLU A 9 -32.53 -32.24 -27.57
CA GLU A 9 -32.23 -31.24 -28.60
C GLU A 9 -32.55 -29.73 -28.47
N ARG A 10 -31.57 -28.98 -29.01
CA ARG A 10 -31.59 -27.67 -29.69
C ARG A 10 -31.36 -26.40 -28.87
N GLY A 11 -30.14 -25.91 -29.01
CA GLY A 11 -29.76 -24.52 -28.79
C GLY A 11 -28.39 -24.22 -29.40
N ARG A 12 -28.27 -24.34 -30.73
CA ARG A 12 -27.09 -23.93 -31.51
C ARG A 12 -27.13 -22.39 -31.60
N GLN A 13 -26.41 -21.71 -30.72
CA GLN A 13 -26.23 -20.26 -30.80
C GLN A 13 -25.06 -19.98 -31.76
N GLU A 14 -25.37 -19.31 -32.87
CA GLU A 14 -24.40 -18.91 -33.89
C GLU A 14 -23.48 -17.81 -33.37
N ASP A 15 -22.17 -18.07 -33.48
CA ASP A 15 -21.11 -17.10 -33.29
C ASP A 15 -21.19 -16.02 -34.37
N LYS A 16 -21.47 -14.77 -33.97
CA LYS A 16 -21.30 -13.60 -34.84
C LYS A 16 -19.85 -13.13 -34.73
N ASP A 17 -19.07 -13.50 -35.74
CA ASP A 17 -17.78 -12.92 -36.09
C ASP A 17 -17.87 -11.39 -36.11
N THR A 18 -17.42 -10.76 -35.03
CA THR A 18 -17.17 -9.31 -35.01
C THR A 18 -15.69 -9.13 -35.31
N SER A 19 -15.39 -8.94 -36.60
CA SER A 19 -14.04 -8.70 -37.11
C SER A 19 -13.41 -7.46 -36.45
N ALA A 20 -12.19 -7.62 -35.95
CA ALA A 20 -11.43 -6.62 -35.20
C ALA A 20 -10.75 -5.54 -36.08
N ALA A 21 -11.31 -5.20 -37.25
CA ALA A 21 -10.64 -4.34 -38.23
C ALA A 21 -11.16 -2.89 -38.35
N ASP A 22 -12.26 -2.49 -37.69
CA ASP A 22 -12.95 -1.22 -38.02
C ASP A 22 -13.05 -0.17 -36.89
N VAL A 23 -12.10 -0.11 -35.94
CA VAL A 23 -12.06 0.98 -34.95
C VAL A 23 -10.70 1.66 -34.90
N ILE A 24 -10.19 2.10 -36.05
CA ILE A 24 -9.14 3.11 -36.14
C ILE A 24 -9.55 4.13 -37.20
N ARG A 25 -10.37 5.12 -36.81
CA ARG A 25 -10.47 6.41 -37.50
C ARG A 25 -11.19 7.43 -36.63
N ALA A 26 -10.67 8.64 -36.66
CA ALA A 26 -11.23 9.90 -36.14
C ALA A 26 -10.95 10.25 -34.67
N THR A 27 -9.77 10.82 -34.42
CA THR A 27 -9.64 12.00 -33.55
C THR A 27 -8.54 12.93 -34.11
N ASN A 28 -8.89 13.64 -35.19
CA ASN A 28 -8.25 14.90 -35.56
C ASN A 28 -8.90 15.99 -34.70
N LEU A 29 -8.29 16.31 -33.55
CA LEU A 29 -8.65 17.50 -32.77
C LEU A 29 -7.52 18.51 -32.88
N GLN A 30 -7.87 19.61 -33.56
CA GLN A 30 -7.07 20.80 -33.77
C GLN A 30 -6.65 21.40 -32.41
N ILE A 31 -5.35 21.62 -32.26
CA ILE A 31 -4.76 22.38 -31.16
C ILE A 31 -4.98 23.88 -31.49
N PRO A 32 -5.72 24.65 -30.66
CA PRO A 32 -5.82 26.08 -30.86
C PRO A 32 -4.49 26.78 -30.50
N ASN A 33 -4.15 27.75 -31.36
CA ASN A 33 -3.01 28.66 -31.28
C ASN A 33 -2.73 29.19 -29.86
N ALA A 34 -1.47 29.08 -29.45
CA ALA A 34 -0.92 29.74 -28.27
C ALA A 34 -0.99 31.26 -28.44
N ARG A 35 -1.92 31.90 -27.74
CA ARG A 35 -1.94 33.35 -27.56
C ARG A 35 -0.85 33.75 -26.57
N SER A 36 0.11 34.51 -27.09
CA SER A 36 1.11 35.31 -26.37
C SER A 36 0.52 35.98 -25.12
N LEU A 37 0.85 35.48 -23.93
CA LEU A 37 0.63 36.18 -22.68
C LEU A 37 1.81 37.13 -22.44
N ARG A 38 1.47 38.40 -22.21
CA ARG A 38 2.39 39.49 -21.93
C ARG A 38 3.15 39.21 -20.64
N ALA A 39 4.47 39.32 -20.71
CA ALA A 39 5.32 39.56 -19.57
C ALA A 39 5.06 41.02 -19.15
N ASP A 40 4.39 41.23 -18.01
CA ASP A 40 4.48 42.45 -17.18
C ASP A 40 3.38 42.39 -16.09
N GLU A 41 3.56 41.51 -15.09
CA GLU A 41 2.96 41.70 -13.76
C GLU A 41 3.60 40.74 -12.75
N VAL A 42 4.89 40.93 -12.47
CA VAL A 42 5.56 40.29 -11.33
C VAL A 42 5.41 41.22 -10.13
N ALA A 43 4.30 41.06 -9.41
CA ALA A 43 4.09 41.70 -8.13
C ALA A 43 5.17 41.28 -7.12
N MET A 44 5.68 42.26 -6.38
CA MET A 44 6.61 42.13 -5.26
C MET A 44 5.99 41.30 -4.12
N VAL A 45 6.17 39.98 -4.18
CA VAL A 45 5.98 39.09 -3.03
C VAL A 45 7.28 39.11 -2.24
N SER A 46 7.23 39.60 -1.00
CA SER A 46 8.37 39.79 -0.12
C SER A 46 9.22 38.51 0.02
N GLU A 47 10.55 38.66 -0.04
CA GLU A 47 11.52 37.56 0.06
C GLU A 47 11.40 36.75 1.37
N ALA A 48 10.73 37.31 2.39
CA ALA A 48 10.42 36.63 3.65
C ALA A 48 9.47 35.43 3.50
N GLU A 49 8.64 35.37 2.44
CA GLU A 49 7.74 34.24 2.20
C GLU A 49 8.32 33.13 1.32
N ARG A 50 9.50 33.34 0.72
CA ARG A 50 10.14 32.36 -0.18
C ARG A 50 11.11 31.40 0.51
N SER A 51 11.30 31.51 1.83
CA SER A 51 12.10 30.54 2.56
C SER A 51 11.24 29.36 3.02
N PRO A 52 11.29 28.18 2.36
CA PRO A 52 10.59 26.98 2.83
C PRO A 52 10.99 26.61 4.27
N VAL A 53 12.19 27.02 4.71
CA VAL A 53 12.71 26.76 6.07
C VAL A 53 11.94 27.55 7.15
N ALA A 54 11.41 28.74 6.84
CA ALA A 54 10.71 29.59 7.81
C ALA A 54 9.27 29.08 8.09
N ARG A 55 8.57 28.58 7.06
CA ARG A 55 7.24 27.94 7.23
C ARG A 55 7.33 26.58 7.96
N LEU A 56 8.47 25.91 7.91
CA LEU A 56 8.69 24.62 8.56
C LEU A 56 8.86 24.68 10.09
N ARG A 57 9.31 25.81 10.64
CA ARG A 57 9.51 25.96 12.10
C ARG A 57 8.22 26.24 12.89
N ALA A 58 7.14 26.64 12.22
CA ALA A 58 5.86 26.97 12.85
C ALA A 58 4.93 25.76 13.05
N GLN A 59 5.34 24.53 12.72
CA GLN A 59 4.48 23.33 12.79
C GLN A 59 4.91 22.29 13.83
N THR A 60 5.83 22.63 14.73
CA THR A 60 6.11 21.82 15.93
C THR A 60 5.40 22.37 17.16
N ASP A 61 4.11 22.67 17.03
CA ASP A 61 3.28 22.90 18.20
C ASP A 61 3.12 21.57 18.93
N VAL A 62 3.84 21.43 20.04
CA VAL A 62 3.73 20.31 20.96
C VAL A 62 2.36 20.41 21.62
N VAL A 63 1.37 19.72 21.05
CA VAL A 63 0.03 19.59 21.63
C VAL A 63 0.15 18.71 22.89
N SER A 64 -0.55 19.12 23.94
CA SER A 64 -0.62 18.54 25.30
C SER A 64 -0.12 17.09 25.45
N SER A 65 0.71 16.85 26.48
CA SER A 65 1.23 15.51 26.77
C SER A 65 0.09 14.54 27.08
N SER A 66 -0.29 13.74 26.10
CA SER A 66 -1.28 12.68 26.24
C SER A 66 -0.62 11.35 25.90
N VAL A 67 -1.29 10.25 26.23
CA VAL A 67 -0.74 8.91 26.02
C VAL A 67 -0.77 8.59 24.52
N CYS A 68 0.39 8.27 23.94
CA CYS A 68 0.47 7.84 22.55
C CYS A 68 -0.33 6.54 22.36
N PHE A 69 -1.30 6.49 21.45
CA PHE A 69 -2.15 5.29 21.32
C PHE A 69 -1.41 4.07 20.76
N VAL A 70 -0.22 4.25 20.16
CA VAL A 70 0.60 3.16 19.62
C VAL A 70 1.45 2.51 20.71
N CYS A 71 2.29 3.29 21.43
CA CYS A 71 3.16 2.75 22.48
C CYS A 71 2.62 2.87 23.90
N GLN A 72 1.47 3.54 24.08
CA GLN A 72 0.84 3.81 25.37
C GLN A 72 1.74 4.57 26.36
N GLN A 73 2.71 5.33 25.85
CA GLN A 73 3.61 6.16 26.66
C GLN A 73 3.19 7.63 26.63
N LYS A 74 3.50 8.35 27.71
CA LYS A 74 3.34 9.80 27.78
C LYS A 74 4.51 10.48 27.06
N GLU A 75 4.30 10.76 25.77
CA GLU A 75 5.28 11.40 24.88
C GLU A 75 4.63 12.59 24.15
N PRO A 76 5.40 13.57 23.68
CA PRO A 76 4.88 14.65 22.84
C PRO A 76 4.31 14.08 21.54
N HIS A 77 3.07 14.45 21.22
CA HIS A 77 2.41 14.02 19.99
C HIS A 77 2.80 14.91 18.83
N ILE A 78 2.91 14.31 17.65
CA ILE A 78 3.05 15.06 16.42
C ILE A 78 1.69 15.29 15.79
N ARG A 79 1.51 16.48 15.20
CA ARG A 79 0.32 16.79 14.41
C ARG A 79 0.43 16.07 13.07
N MET A 80 -0.46 15.09 12.85
CA MET A 80 -0.49 14.35 11.59
C MET A 80 -1.07 15.23 10.46
N PRO A 81 -0.43 15.35 9.29
CA PRO A 81 -0.94 16.17 8.19
C PRO A 81 -2.23 15.63 7.56
N CYS A 82 -2.53 14.34 7.75
CA CYS A 82 -3.69 13.68 7.17
C CYS A 82 -4.95 13.70 8.06
N CYS A 83 -4.80 13.67 9.39
CA CYS A 83 -5.93 13.55 10.32
C CYS A 83 -5.72 14.28 11.66
N GLY A 84 -4.59 14.96 11.86
CA GLY A 84 -4.26 15.71 13.08
C GLY A 84 -4.97 17.06 13.11
N ARG A 85 -6.30 17.02 13.27
CA ARG A 85 -7.09 18.23 13.56
C ARG A 85 -6.86 18.67 15.01
N GLU A 86 -6.97 19.97 15.25
CA GLU A 86 -6.96 20.50 16.61
C GLU A 86 -8.06 19.85 17.45
N GLY A 87 -7.71 19.38 18.65
CA GLY A 87 -8.64 18.69 19.54
C GLY A 87 -8.82 17.19 19.30
N SER A 88 -8.05 16.54 18.43
CA SER A 88 -8.10 15.06 18.32
C SER A 88 -7.69 14.39 19.62
N ALA A 89 -8.56 13.56 20.20
CA ALA A 89 -8.40 12.96 21.53
C ALA A 89 -7.25 11.95 21.67
N GLY A 90 -6.64 11.52 20.55
CA GLY A 90 -5.49 10.62 20.55
C GLY A 90 -4.50 11.02 19.48
N GLY A 91 -3.22 11.07 19.84
CA GLY A 91 -2.12 11.33 18.92
C GLY A 91 -1.05 10.25 18.99
N CYS A 92 -0.16 10.31 18.00
CA CYS A 92 0.97 9.40 17.88
C CYS A 92 2.25 10.18 18.22
N CYS A 93 3.15 9.56 18.98
CA CYS A 93 4.48 10.13 19.17
C CYS A 93 5.29 10.03 17.88
N ARG A 94 6.25 10.95 17.71
CA ARG A 94 7.12 11.00 16.54
C ARG A 94 7.83 9.66 16.28
N ARG A 95 8.39 9.06 17.32
CA ARG A 95 9.19 7.83 17.19
C ARG A 95 8.36 6.65 16.69
N CYS A 96 7.10 6.52 17.11
CA CYS A 96 6.22 5.48 16.58
C CYS A 96 5.97 5.67 15.08
N ILE A 97 5.76 6.90 14.60
CA ILE A 97 5.59 7.16 13.16
C ILE A 97 6.88 6.87 12.38
N GLU A 98 8.05 7.23 12.91
CA GLU A 98 9.34 6.86 12.33
C GLU A 98 9.48 5.34 12.19
N ILE A 99 9.24 4.57 13.25
CA ILE A 99 9.29 3.10 13.23
C ILE A 99 8.33 2.53 12.18
N ILE A 100 7.10 3.06 12.09
CA ILE A 100 6.12 2.62 11.10
C ILE A 100 6.64 2.86 9.67
N CYS A 101 7.24 4.01 9.40
CA CYS A 101 7.80 4.31 8.09
C CYS A 101 9.06 3.48 7.80
N GLU A 102 9.95 3.29 8.78
CA GLU A 102 11.15 2.44 8.70
C GLU A 102 10.77 0.99 8.35
N GLN A 103 9.81 0.40 9.07
CA GLN A 103 9.31 -0.97 8.81
C GLN A 103 8.69 -1.11 7.41
N ALA A 104 8.14 -0.03 6.87
CA ALA A 104 7.55 0.07 5.54
C ALA A 104 8.51 0.59 4.45
N ARG A 105 9.83 0.65 4.71
CA ARG A 105 10.86 1.12 3.76
C ARG A 105 10.65 2.57 3.27
N GLY A 106 10.25 3.45 4.17
CA GLY A 106 10.16 4.89 3.98
C GLY A 106 8.73 5.43 3.82
N VAL A 107 7.79 4.62 3.33
CA VAL A 107 6.38 5.03 3.13
C VAL A 107 5.47 4.24 4.07
N GLY A 108 5.16 4.83 5.23
CA GLY A 108 4.26 4.24 6.21
C GLY A 108 2.78 4.54 5.95
N ARG A 109 1.89 3.89 6.70
CA ARG A 109 0.47 4.27 6.79
C ARG A 109 0.19 4.92 8.12
N CYS A 110 -0.56 6.03 8.12
CA CYS A 110 -1.03 6.66 9.34
C CYS A 110 -1.82 5.66 10.19
N PRO A 111 -1.48 5.43 11.47
CA PRO A 111 -2.19 4.44 12.27
C PRO A 111 -3.64 4.82 12.58
N SER A 112 -3.99 6.10 12.45
CA SER A 112 -5.36 6.61 12.66
C SER A 112 -6.24 6.52 11.41
N CYS A 113 -5.81 7.11 10.28
CA CYS A 113 -6.63 7.18 9.06
C CYS A 113 -6.14 6.33 7.89
N ARG A 114 -5.01 5.63 8.04
CA ARG A 114 -4.37 4.77 7.03
C ARG A 114 -3.88 5.46 5.75
N GLN A 115 -3.88 6.80 5.71
CA GLN A 115 -3.28 7.57 4.63
C GLN A 115 -1.76 7.32 4.54
N TYR A 116 -1.21 7.29 3.33
CA TYR A 116 0.24 7.15 3.13
C TYR A 116 0.99 8.38 3.60
N ILE A 117 2.02 8.13 4.40
CA ILE A 117 2.86 9.14 5.00
C ILE A 117 4.34 8.79 4.82
N THR A 118 5.15 9.83 4.70
CA THR A 118 6.61 9.75 4.70
C THR A 118 7.15 10.65 5.79
N VAL A 119 8.32 10.28 6.32
CA VAL A 119 9.05 11.10 7.28
C VAL A 119 10.32 11.58 6.57
N ASP A 120 10.51 12.89 6.47
CA ASP A 120 11.70 13.46 5.83
C ASP A 120 12.93 13.41 6.76
N GLY A 121 14.10 13.87 6.26
CA GLY A 121 15.36 13.81 7.00
C GLY A 121 15.42 14.67 8.28
N ILE A 122 14.51 15.63 8.44
CA ILE A 122 14.34 16.46 9.64
C ILE A 122 13.20 15.95 10.54
N GLY A 123 12.51 14.90 10.09
CA GLY A 123 11.42 14.16 10.71
C GLY A 123 10.07 14.88 10.75
N VAL A 124 9.79 15.68 9.74
CA VAL A 124 8.45 16.17 9.44
C VAL A 124 7.69 15.09 8.67
N VAL A 125 6.44 14.88 9.07
CA VAL A 125 5.54 13.92 8.42
C VAL A 125 4.84 14.60 7.27
N GLN A 126 4.86 13.98 6.09
CA GLN A 126 4.20 14.47 4.87
C GLN A 126 3.24 13.42 4.32
N VAL A 127 2.17 13.85 3.65
CA VAL A 127 1.26 12.93 2.93
C VAL A 127 1.78 12.72 1.53
N THR A 128 1.93 11.46 1.12
CA THR A 128 2.38 11.10 -0.24
C THR A 128 1.19 10.72 -1.13
N HIS A 129 1.17 11.26 -2.36
CA HIS A 129 0.06 11.12 -3.32
C HIS A 129 0.48 10.67 -4.72
N ALA A 130 1.70 10.17 -4.95
CA ALA A 130 2.13 9.79 -6.30
C ALA A 130 1.23 8.71 -6.91
N GLN A 131 0.31 9.07 -7.81
CA GLN A 131 -0.58 8.12 -8.49
C GLN A 131 0.03 7.67 -9.83
N GLY A 132 -0.18 6.41 -10.18
CA GLY A 132 0.27 5.83 -11.44
C GLY A 132 -0.20 4.38 -11.63
N ASN A 133 0.10 3.80 -12.78
CA ASN A 133 -0.22 2.40 -13.05
C ASN A 133 0.83 1.49 -12.42
N CYS A 134 0.41 0.61 -11.50
CA CYS A 134 1.31 -0.37 -10.90
C CYS A 134 1.84 -1.35 -11.95
N ARG A 135 3.15 -1.57 -12.01
CA ARG A 135 3.76 -2.51 -12.98
C ARG A 135 3.35 -3.97 -12.77
N VAL A 136 2.91 -4.33 -11.56
CA VAL A 136 2.54 -5.70 -11.18
C VAL A 136 1.04 -5.95 -11.40
N CYS A 137 0.17 -5.24 -10.70
CA CYS A 137 -1.28 -5.44 -10.83
C CYS A 137 -1.94 -4.64 -11.95
N ARG A 138 -1.21 -3.73 -12.63
CA ARG A 138 -1.68 -2.86 -13.73
C ARG A 138 -2.84 -1.91 -13.37
N GLN A 139 -3.12 -1.73 -12.08
CA GLN A 139 -4.16 -0.80 -11.61
C GLN A 139 -3.57 0.59 -11.35
N MET A 140 -4.37 1.63 -11.61
CA MET A 140 -4.08 3.01 -11.21
C MET A 140 -4.16 3.13 -9.68
N LYS A 141 -3.03 3.36 -9.02
CA LYS A 141 -2.90 3.41 -7.55
C LYS A 141 -1.79 4.37 -7.11
N THR A 142 -1.68 4.61 -5.80
CA THR A 142 -0.50 5.24 -5.24
C THR A 142 0.72 4.34 -5.44
N ILE A 143 1.72 4.85 -6.15
CA ILE A 143 3.00 4.21 -6.42
C ILE A 143 3.97 4.60 -5.33
N VAL A 144 4.53 3.60 -4.65
CA VAL A 144 5.41 3.81 -3.49
C VAL A 144 6.88 3.59 -3.84
N LEU A 145 7.22 2.50 -4.54
CA LEU A 145 8.62 2.12 -4.80
C LEU A 145 8.73 1.39 -6.14
N GLY A 146 9.66 1.84 -7.00
CA GLY A 146 10.01 1.14 -8.24
C GLY A 146 8.87 0.94 -9.24
N GLY A 147 7.86 1.81 -9.25
CA GLY A 147 6.68 1.67 -10.11
C GLY A 147 5.65 0.63 -9.60
N MET A 148 5.76 0.19 -8.34
CA MET A 148 4.80 -0.70 -7.70
C MET A 148 3.89 0.07 -6.74
N CYS A 149 2.62 -0.34 -6.66
CA CYS A 149 1.75 0.10 -5.58
C CYS A 149 2.18 -0.56 -4.26
N ASP A 150 1.73 0.01 -3.14
CA ASP A 150 2.02 -0.49 -1.79
C ASP A 150 1.71 -1.99 -1.64
N GLU A 151 0.56 -2.43 -2.12
CA GLU A 151 0.19 -3.83 -1.98
C GLU A 151 1.15 -4.74 -2.75
N CYS A 152 1.44 -4.45 -4.02
CA CYS A 152 2.36 -5.27 -4.81
C CYS A 152 3.80 -5.20 -4.27
N ALA A 153 4.25 -4.04 -3.78
CA ALA A 153 5.56 -3.92 -3.15
C ALA A 153 5.66 -4.79 -1.89
N LEU A 154 4.60 -4.83 -1.09
CA LEU A 154 4.50 -5.72 0.06
C LEU A 154 4.46 -7.20 -0.36
N GLY A 155 3.63 -7.57 -1.33
CA GLY A 155 3.56 -8.92 -1.88
C GLY A 155 4.89 -9.41 -2.45
N ALA A 156 5.64 -8.53 -3.12
CA ALA A 156 6.97 -8.86 -3.63
C ALA A 156 8.02 -9.10 -2.51
N ARG A 157 7.87 -8.43 -1.37
CA ARG A 157 8.74 -8.63 -0.19
C ARG A 157 8.51 -9.98 0.48
N PHE A 158 7.25 -10.41 0.56
CA PHE A 158 6.87 -11.69 1.17
C PHE A 158 6.51 -12.67 0.07
N ARG A 159 7.53 -13.38 -0.46
CA ARG A 159 7.40 -14.35 -1.57
C ARG A 159 6.67 -15.62 -1.13
N LEU A 160 5.39 -15.49 -0.82
CA LEU A 160 4.56 -16.60 -0.39
C LEU A 160 4.08 -17.42 -1.59
N HIS A 161 3.92 -18.71 -1.35
CA HIS A 161 3.36 -19.69 -2.24
C HIS A 161 1.85 -19.74 -2.06
N TYR A 162 1.14 -19.71 -3.19
CA TYR A 162 -0.31 -19.80 -3.23
C TYR A 162 -0.76 -21.01 -4.03
N GLU A 163 -1.75 -21.71 -3.51
CA GLU A 163 -2.40 -22.84 -4.18
C GLU A 163 -3.59 -22.35 -5.04
N CYS A 164 -3.65 -22.83 -6.28
CA CYS A 164 -4.72 -22.56 -7.23
C CYS A 164 -5.97 -23.37 -6.89
N GLN A 165 -7.14 -22.71 -6.79
CA GLN A 165 -8.41 -23.41 -6.53
C GLN A 165 -8.80 -24.44 -7.60
N LYS A 166 -8.50 -24.16 -8.88
CA LYS A 166 -8.94 -24.99 -10.01
C LYS A 166 -8.07 -26.23 -10.24
N CYS A 167 -6.75 -26.14 -10.07
CA CYS A 167 -5.83 -27.25 -10.40
C CYS A 167 -4.86 -27.60 -9.28
N SER A 168 -4.97 -26.99 -8.10
CA SER A 168 -4.11 -27.20 -6.94
C SER A 168 -2.60 -26.97 -7.17
N ARG A 169 -2.21 -26.45 -8.34
CA ARG A 169 -0.82 -26.06 -8.57
C ARG A 169 -0.46 -24.82 -7.75
N VAL A 170 0.79 -24.77 -7.34
CA VAL A 170 1.33 -23.72 -6.47
C VAL A 170 2.14 -22.72 -7.29
N GLN A 171 1.98 -21.43 -7.01
CA GLN A 171 2.83 -20.39 -7.60
C GLN A 171 3.11 -19.26 -6.61
N VAL A 172 4.23 -18.55 -6.79
CA VAL A 172 4.51 -17.30 -6.06
C VAL A 172 3.79 -16.15 -6.75
N ILE A 173 3.03 -15.36 -6.00
CA ILE A 173 2.29 -14.21 -6.53
C ILE A 173 2.84 -12.94 -5.86
N PRO A 174 3.40 -11.97 -6.60
CA PRO A 174 3.94 -10.72 -6.05
C PRO A 174 2.83 -9.71 -5.68
N HIS A 175 1.76 -10.21 -5.08
CA HIS A 175 0.61 -9.44 -4.61
C HIS A 175 0.05 -10.13 -3.36
N PRO A 176 -0.36 -9.38 -2.32
CA PRO A 176 -0.71 -9.92 -1.01
C PRO A 176 -2.10 -10.55 -1.04
N MET A 177 -2.24 -11.67 -1.75
CA MET A 177 -3.53 -12.37 -1.91
C MET A 177 -4.06 -12.91 -0.57
N TRP A 178 -3.23 -12.99 0.48
CA TRP A 178 -3.65 -13.33 1.84
C TRP A 178 -4.66 -12.33 2.41
N ARG A 179 -4.61 -11.05 2.01
CA ARG A 179 -5.55 -10.01 2.47
C ARG A 179 -7.01 -10.30 2.11
N TYR A 180 -7.25 -11.16 1.12
CA TYR A 180 -8.58 -11.49 0.63
C TYR A 180 -9.11 -12.83 1.17
N GLN A 181 -8.38 -13.47 2.10
CA GLN A 181 -8.74 -14.78 2.64
C GLN A 181 -9.40 -14.63 4.01
N PRO A 182 -10.60 -15.19 4.22
CA PRO A 182 -11.28 -15.09 5.51
C PRO A 182 -10.55 -15.88 6.60
N ARG A 183 -9.89 -16.98 6.25
CA ARG A 183 -9.09 -17.83 7.13
C ARG A 183 -7.81 -18.28 6.40
N PRO A 184 -6.73 -18.65 7.12
CA PRO A 184 -5.47 -19.09 6.50
C PRO A 184 -5.61 -20.26 5.52
N THR A 185 -6.58 -21.14 5.75
CA THR A 185 -6.80 -22.37 4.95
C THR A 185 -7.82 -22.20 3.83
N SER A 186 -8.47 -21.04 3.73
CA SER A 186 -9.58 -20.78 2.80
C SER A 186 -9.12 -20.02 1.57
N PHE A 187 -9.70 -20.34 0.41
CA PHE A 187 -9.50 -19.56 -0.81
C PHE A 187 -10.08 -18.14 -0.64
N GLY A 188 -9.37 -17.15 -1.16
CA GLY A 188 -9.79 -15.75 -1.09
C GLY A 188 -10.84 -15.38 -2.14
N ALA A 189 -11.42 -14.19 -2.01
CA ALA A 189 -12.45 -13.69 -2.93
C ALA A 189 -11.90 -13.02 -4.21
N LYS A 190 -10.60 -12.69 -4.25
CA LYS A 190 -9.97 -12.06 -5.43
C LYS A 190 -9.29 -13.10 -6.30
N THR A 191 -9.36 -12.88 -7.60
CA THR A 191 -8.75 -13.75 -8.59
C THR A 191 -7.38 -13.24 -9.03
N TRP A 192 -6.52 -14.19 -9.43
CA TRP A 192 -5.25 -13.92 -10.12
C TRP A 192 -5.02 -15.01 -11.16
N VAL A 193 -4.21 -14.73 -12.18
CA VAL A 193 -3.94 -15.68 -13.28
C VAL A 193 -3.05 -16.84 -12.82
N CYS A 194 -3.43 -18.06 -13.15
CA CYS A 194 -2.66 -19.28 -12.87
C CYS A 194 -1.69 -19.56 -14.02
N HIS A 195 -0.41 -19.23 -13.86
CA HIS A 195 0.61 -19.47 -14.89
C HIS A 195 1.13 -20.91 -14.91
N GLN A 196 0.93 -21.66 -13.83
CA GLN A 196 1.48 -23.01 -13.66
C GLN A 196 0.58 -24.12 -14.21
N GLY A 197 -0.72 -23.86 -14.44
CA GLY A 197 -1.70 -24.89 -14.77
C GLY A 197 -2.79 -24.40 -15.72
N CYS A 198 -3.92 -23.99 -15.15
CA CYS A 198 -5.13 -23.66 -15.92
C CYS A 198 -4.98 -22.51 -16.93
N ARG A 199 -3.96 -21.65 -16.81
CA ARG A 199 -3.76 -20.44 -17.65
C ARG A 199 -4.95 -19.48 -17.64
N ASP A 200 -5.69 -19.47 -16.55
CA ASP A 200 -6.91 -18.68 -16.37
C ASP A 200 -6.93 -18.03 -14.97
N TYR A 201 -7.82 -17.05 -14.78
CA TYR A 201 -8.11 -16.44 -13.49
C TYR A 201 -8.80 -17.43 -12.54
N THR A 202 -8.32 -17.47 -11.31
CA THR A 202 -8.81 -18.35 -10.24
C THR A 202 -8.63 -17.68 -8.89
N CYS A 203 -9.31 -18.17 -7.86
CA CYS A 203 -9.02 -17.80 -6.48
C CYS A 203 -7.80 -18.57 -5.95
N TRP A 204 -7.20 -18.00 -4.91
CA TRP A 204 -5.94 -18.45 -4.35
C TRP A 204 -6.02 -18.51 -2.82
N ARG A 205 -5.38 -19.51 -2.22
CA ARG A 205 -5.10 -19.56 -0.77
C ARG A 205 -3.60 -19.57 -0.54
N VAL A 206 -3.12 -19.04 0.58
CA VAL A 206 -1.72 -19.25 0.98
C VAL A 206 -1.55 -20.74 1.27
N THR A 207 -0.41 -21.32 0.90
CA THR A 207 -0.11 -22.70 1.31
C THR A 207 0.02 -22.79 2.84
N GLU A 208 -0.27 -23.96 3.41
CA GLU A 208 -0.22 -24.14 4.88
C GLU A 208 1.18 -23.85 5.45
N GLN A 209 2.23 -24.20 4.69
CA GLN A 209 3.63 -23.96 5.06
C GLN A 209 3.96 -22.47 5.16
N ASP A 210 3.38 -21.64 4.28
CA ASP A 210 3.67 -20.21 4.19
C ASP A 210 2.70 -19.34 5.00
N ALA A 211 1.61 -19.92 5.54
CA ALA A 211 0.62 -19.17 6.32
C ALA A 211 1.24 -18.47 7.54
N ALA A 212 2.21 -19.10 8.21
CA ALA A 212 2.95 -18.53 9.33
C ALA A 212 3.92 -17.40 8.92
N LEU A 213 4.31 -17.36 7.63
CA LEU A 213 5.21 -16.34 7.08
C LEU A 213 4.48 -15.04 6.70
N VAL A 214 3.15 -15.03 6.73
CA VAL A 214 2.37 -13.79 6.53
C VAL A 214 2.76 -12.78 7.61
N PRO A 215 3.16 -11.54 7.23
CA PRO A 215 3.58 -10.53 8.19
C PRO A 215 2.43 -10.12 9.13
N ASP A 216 2.65 -10.19 10.43
CA ASP A 216 1.59 -9.96 11.42
C ASP A 216 1.01 -8.54 11.36
N PHE A 217 1.82 -7.55 10.94
CA PHE A 217 1.36 -6.15 10.79
C PHE A 217 0.36 -5.97 9.63
N ASP A 218 0.29 -6.94 8.72
CA ASP A 218 -0.59 -6.94 7.55
C ASP A 218 -1.49 -8.17 7.48
N CYS A 219 -1.56 -8.92 8.57
CA CYS A 219 -2.38 -10.10 8.68
C CYS A 219 -3.87 -9.70 8.74
N PRO A 220 -4.78 -10.37 8.02
CA PRO A 220 -6.20 -10.11 8.16
C PRO A 220 -6.68 -10.24 9.60
N GLU A 221 -7.56 -9.35 10.05
CA GLU A 221 -8.06 -9.38 11.43
C GLU A 221 -8.76 -10.70 11.76
N SER A 222 -9.43 -11.30 10.78
CA SER A 222 -10.08 -12.61 10.90
C SER A 222 -9.12 -13.77 11.14
N TRP A 223 -7.81 -13.58 10.97
CA TRP A 223 -6.78 -14.58 11.30
C TRP A 223 -6.34 -14.50 12.76
N GLY A 224 -6.78 -13.49 13.52
CA GLY A 224 -6.57 -13.41 14.98
C GLY A 224 -5.16 -13.00 15.43
N ARG A 225 -4.28 -12.54 14.53
CA ARG A 225 -2.87 -12.25 14.84
C ARG A 225 -2.57 -10.81 15.26
N ARG A 226 -3.60 -9.98 15.44
CA ARG A 226 -3.46 -8.55 15.79
C ARG A 226 -2.75 -8.35 17.12
N GLU A 227 -3.10 -9.14 18.14
CA GLU A 227 -2.48 -9.02 19.47
C GLU A 227 -1.01 -9.45 19.48
N GLU A 228 -0.64 -10.45 18.67
CA GLU A 228 0.76 -10.86 18.49
C GLU A 228 1.62 -9.73 17.92
N TRP A 229 1.10 -9.03 16.91
CA TRP A 229 1.75 -7.86 16.33
C TRP A 229 1.93 -6.74 17.35
N LEU A 230 0.85 -6.36 18.06
CA LEU A 230 0.91 -5.33 19.09
C LEU A 230 1.88 -5.71 20.22
N ALA A 231 1.92 -6.98 20.63
CA ALA A 231 2.87 -7.47 21.61
C ALA A 231 4.33 -7.34 21.15
N ARG A 232 4.62 -7.57 19.85
CA ARG A 232 5.97 -7.34 19.30
C ARG A 232 6.36 -5.86 19.30
N VAL A 233 5.44 -4.96 18.96
CA VAL A 233 5.69 -3.51 19.02
C VAL A 233 5.99 -3.07 20.46
N ARG A 234 5.23 -3.58 21.44
CA ARG A 234 5.49 -3.31 22.88
C ARG A 234 6.88 -3.78 23.29
N ARG A 235 7.24 -5.03 22.98
CA ARG A 235 8.58 -5.59 23.28
C ARG A 235 9.72 -4.79 22.64
N GLN A 236 9.58 -4.38 21.38
CA GLN A 236 10.60 -3.57 20.71
C GLN A 236 10.82 -2.23 21.44
N ARG A 237 9.75 -1.58 21.90
CA ARG A 237 9.85 -0.33 22.67
C ARG A 237 10.46 -0.52 24.05
N GLU A 238 10.17 -1.63 24.73
CA GLU A 238 10.80 -1.99 26.01
C GLU A 238 12.31 -2.20 25.81
N GLN A 239 12.72 -2.94 24.78
CA GLN A 239 14.14 -3.16 24.46
C GLN A 239 14.89 -1.86 24.13
N GLU A 240 14.28 -0.94 23.36
CA GLU A 240 14.90 0.37 23.06
C GLU A 240 15.14 1.20 24.33
N ARG A 241 14.34 1.02 25.39
CA ARG A 241 14.48 1.71 26.68
C ARG A 241 15.53 1.09 27.57
N ASP A 242 15.46 -0.22 27.75
CA ASP A 242 16.36 -0.97 28.65
C ASP A 242 17.78 -1.04 28.08
N GLY A 243 17.89 -1.05 26.75
CA GLY A 243 19.17 -1.23 26.03
C GLY A 243 19.92 0.05 25.68
N GLY A 244 19.45 1.24 26.08
CA GLY A 244 20.17 2.52 25.86
C GLY A 244 20.67 2.71 24.42
N ALA A 245 19.80 3.14 23.52
CA ALA A 245 20.09 3.35 22.10
C ALA A 245 20.58 2.09 21.38
N SER A 246 19.63 1.24 20.98
CA SER A 246 19.89 0.26 19.92
C SER A 246 20.48 1.00 18.72
N PRO A 247 21.67 0.62 18.22
CA PRO A 247 22.28 1.28 17.08
C PRO A 247 21.25 1.25 15.96
N ARG A 248 20.82 2.44 15.52
CA ARG A 248 19.96 2.59 14.35
C ARG A 248 20.56 1.68 13.27
N PRO A 249 19.81 0.75 12.66
CA PRO A 249 20.24 0.21 11.39
C PRO A 249 20.29 1.44 10.50
N HIS A 250 21.50 2.00 10.34
CA HIS A 250 21.77 3.00 9.34
C HIS A 250 21.18 2.38 8.08
N ALA A 251 20.15 3.03 7.52
CA ALA A 251 19.80 2.82 6.15
C ALA A 251 21.05 3.22 5.38
N SER A 252 21.99 2.28 5.24
CA SER A 252 23.02 2.31 4.23
C SER A 252 22.23 2.45 2.95
N GLY A 253 22.16 3.68 2.45
CA GLY A 253 21.66 3.99 1.13
C GLY A 253 22.49 3.17 0.18
N GLY A 254 22.00 1.97 -0.13
CA GLY A 254 22.39 1.28 -1.33
C GLY A 254 21.87 2.16 -2.45
N GLU A 255 22.73 3.03 -2.96
CA GLU A 255 22.67 3.46 -4.34
C GLU A 255 22.55 2.20 -5.19
N CYS A 256 21.32 1.82 -5.55
CA CYS A 256 21.10 0.97 -6.70
C CYS A 256 21.52 1.80 -7.90
N ALA A 257 22.80 1.71 -8.26
CA ALA A 257 23.27 2.03 -9.60
C ALA A 257 22.42 1.19 -10.57
N VAL A 258 21.52 1.87 -11.28
CA VAL A 258 20.80 1.30 -12.42
C VAL A 258 21.82 1.25 -13.56
N GLN A 259 22.29 0.05 -13.88
CA GLN A 259 22.93 -0.25 -15.17
C GLN A 259 21.88 -0.85 -16.10
#